data_AF-A0A1J4SKG9-F1
#
_entry.id   AF-A0A1J4SKG9-F1
#
_cell.length_a   1.000
_cell.length_b   1.000
_cell.length_c   1.000
_cell.angle_alpha   90.00
_cell.angle_beta   90.00
_cell.angle_gamma   90.00
#
_symmetry.space_group_name_H-M   'P 1'
#
loop_
_entity.id
_entity.type
_entity.pdbx_description
1 polymer ?
#
loop_
_entity_poly.entity_id
_entity_poly.type
_entity_poly.pdbx_seq_one_letter_code
_entity_poly.pdbx_strand_id
1 'polypeptide(L)'
;MPLDFTEFFQRYEAIIKEADQVFEAVRAQCAENVRCEKGCSDCCHALFDLTLVEALYLNSRFNAEFSGKAKNDVLKRADEADRLAYRLKHEAVKATRDGKNASEILTEMAKVRVRCPLLDDAGACSMYEHRPVTCRIYGVPTAIGGSAHTCGKSGFEKGKPYPTVYLDRLQDKLYALSHELAEAVNSRYKDLGEVLVPASMALLTEYNEEYLGVKDGKADAAPAAAPAAPAADVRKKPVPLSERLAAGKNKGKGAPACAGCKPESKPGGCSGCSPKSFTIGKAPTKPAGKPAGKLAGKKAKG
;
A
#
# COMPACT_ATOMS: atom_id res chain seq x y z
N MET A 1 -9.00 24.98 18.84
CA MET A 1 -9.24 25.51 17.46
C MET A 1 -9.61 24.30 16.63
N PRO A 2 -10.54 24.37 15.67
CA PRO A 2 -10.84 23.19 14.87
C PRO A 2 -9.55 22.70 14.19
N LEU A 3 -9.29 21.41 14.29
CA LEU A 3 -8.13 20.78 13.66
C LEU A 3 -8.23 20.93 12.15
N ASP A 4 -7.19 21.48 11.52
CA ASP A 4 -7.13 21.67 10.08
C ASP A 4 -6.06 20.74 9.48
N PHE A 5 -6.51 19.86 8.59
CA PHE A 5 -5.65 18.88 7.89
C PHE A 5 -5.48 19.20 6.40
N THR A 6 -5.91 20.39 5.94
CA THR A 6 -6.00 20.73 4.52
C THR A 6 -4.67 20.57 3.78
N GLU A 7 -3.56 21.04 4.36
CA GLU A 7 -2.22 20.93 3.74
C GLU A 7 -1.76 19.47 3.61
N PHE A 8 -1.99 18.66 4.65
CA PHE A 8 -1.69 17.22 4.62
C PHE A 8 -2.53 16.49 3.59
N PHE A 9 -3.81 16.84 3.45
CA PHE A 9 -4.70 16.25 2.45
C PHE A 9 -4.26 16.59 1.03
N GLN A 10 -3.83 17.82 0.75
CA GLN A 10 -3.29 18.20 -0.57
C GLN A 10 -2.02 17.39 -0.92
N ARG A 11 -1.12 17.20 0.06
CA ARG A 11 0.09 16.39 -0.13
C ARG A 11 -0.24 14.91 -0.31
N TYR A 12 -1.22 14.40 0.42
CA TYR A 12 -1.72 13.04 0.24
C TYR A 12 -2.37 12.83 -1.14
N GLU A 13 -3.16 13.79 -1.62
CA GLU A 13 -3.74 13.77 -2.97
C GLU A 13 -2.65 13.77 -4.06
N ALA A 14 -1.51 14.43 -3.82
CA ALA A 14 -0.36 14.34 -4.72
C ALA A 14 0.23 12.91 -4.76
N ILE A 15 0.33 12.22 -3.62
CA ILE A 15 0.76 10.81 -3.56
C ILE A 15 -0.24 9.90 -4.28
N ILE A 16 -1.54 10.13 -4.10
CA ILE A 16 -2.60 9.44 -4.85
C ILE A 16 -2.38 9.60 -6.36
N LYS A 17 -2.15 10.83 -6.81
CA LYS A 17 -1.95 11.12 -8.24
C LYS A 17 -0.71 10.42 -8.80
N GLU A 18 0.38 10.35 -8.03
CA GLU A 18 1.54 9.55 -8.40
C GLU A 18 1.19 8.05 -8.52
N ALA A 19 0.43 7.50 -7.58
CA ALA A 19 -0.01 6.10 -7.62
C ALA A 19 -0.87 5.80 -8.86
N ASP A 20 -1.81 6.70 -9.19
CA ASP A 20 -2.64 6.59 -10.40
C ASP A 20 -1.79 6.66 -11.68
N GLN A 21 -0.81 7.57 -11.74
CA GLN A 21 0.11 7.66 -12.89
C GLN A 21 0.94 6.39 -13.08
N VAL A 22 1.42 5.80 -11.99
CA VAL A 22 2.16 4.54 -12.04
C VAL A 22 1.25 3.41 -12.50
N PHE A 23 0.03 3.32 -11.99
CA PHE A 23 -0.95 2.33 -12.42
C PHE A 23 -1.22 2.42 -13.93
N GLU A 24 -1.49 3.63 -14.44
CA GLU A 24 -1.75 3.85 -15.87
C GLU A 24 -0.52 3.56 -16.73
N ALA A 25 0.69 3.84 -16.23
CA ALA A 25 1.92 3.48 -16.94
C ALA A 25 2.10 1.96 -17.09
N VAL A 26 1.72 1.17 -16.07
CA VAL A 26 1.71 -0.30 -16.17
C VAL A 26 0.60 -0.78 -17.10
N ARG A 27 -0.61 -0.19 -16.98
CA ARG A 27 -1.75 -0.52 -17.84
C ARG A 27 -1.46 -0.28 -19.32
N ALA A 28 -0.79 0.82 -19.66
CA ALA A 28 -0.37 1.12 -21.02
C ALA A 28 0.63 0.09 -21.59
N GLN A 29 1.47 -0.51 -20.73
CA GLN A 29 2.46 -1.50 -21.14
C GLN A 29 1.92 -2.94 -21.15
N CYS A 30 0.92 -3.23 -20.31
CA CYS A 30 0.41 -4.58 -20.07
C CYS A 30 -1.13 -4.61 -20.04
N ALA A 31 -1.77 -4.00 -21.05
CA ALA A 31 -3.21 -3.79 -21.10
C ALA A 31 -4.03 -5.11 -20.97
N GLU A 32 -3.56 -6.19 -21.60
CA GLU A 32 -4.23 -7.50 -21.54
C GLU A 32 -4.16 -8.15 -20.15
N ASN A 33 -3.17 -7.78 -19.34
CA ASN A 33 -2.97 -8.33 -18.00
C ASN A 33 -3.69 -7.50 -16.93
N VAL A 34 -3.90 -6.20 -17.14
CA VAL A 34 -4.59 -5.32 -16.19
C VAL A 34 -6.11 -5.41 -16.42
N ARG A 35 -6.78 -6.20 -15.57
CA ARG A 35 -8.24 -6.39 -15.58
C ARG A 35 -8.98 -5.58 -14.51
N CYS A 36 -8.28 -4.65 -13.86
CA CYS A 36 -8.88 -3.84 -12.80
C CYS A 36 -9.64 -2.67 -13.42
N GLU A 37 -10.92 -2.57 -13.06
CA GLU A 37 -11.84 -1.51 -13.49
C GLU A 37 -12.85 -1.22 -12.37
N LYS A 38 -13.66 -0.17 -12.53
CA LYS A 38 -14.76 0.12 -11.59
C LYS A 38 -15.76 -1.05 -11.61
N GLY A 39 -16.08 -1.57 -10.43
CA GLY A 39 -16.87 -2.80 -10.27
C GLY A 39 -16.03 -4.07 -10.08
N CYS A 40 -14.71 -4.02 -10.31
CA CYS A 40 -13.81 -5.10 -9.89
C CYS A 40 -13.61 -5.07 -8.36
N SER A 41 -14.30 -5.95 -7.64
CA SER A 41 -14.37 -5.95 -6.17
C SER A 41 -13.29 -6.79 -5.47
N ASP A 42 -12.23 -7.24 -6.15
CA ASP A 42 -11.24 -8.14 -5.50
C ASP A 42 -10.50 -7.48 -4.33
N CYS A 43 -10.06 -6.23 -4.52
CA CYS A 43 -9.43 -5.43 -3.46
C CYS A 43 -10.38 -5.15 -2.28
N CYS A 44 -11.70 -5.15 -2.53
CA CYS A 44 -12.71 -4.91 -1.50
C CYS A 44 -12.93 -6.11 -0.57
N HIS A 45 -12.19 -7.19 -0.76
CA HIS A 45 -12.18 -8.35 0.13
C HIS A 45 -10.78 -8.63 0.69
N ALA A 46 -9.79 -7.80 0.38
CA ALA A 46 -8.44 -7.91 0.89
C ALA A 46 -8.35 -7.25 2.28
N LEU A 47 -7.62 -7.89 3.19
CA LEU A 47 -7.33 -7.32 4.51
C LEU A 47 -6.06 -6.47 4.43
N PHE A 48 -6.18 -5.18 4.69
CA PHE A 48 -5.05 -4.26 4.79
C PHE A 48 -5.40 -3.12 5.75
N ASP A 49 -4.36 -2.46 6.26
CA ASP A 49 -4.51 -1.30 7.13
C ASP A 49 -4.05 -0.03 6.41
N LEU A 50 -4.60 1.11 6.85
CA LEU A 50 -4.33 2.45 6.36
C LEU A 50 -3.35 3.16 7.27
N THR A 51 -2.48 4.00 6.71
CA THR A 51 -1.72 4.96 7.52
C THR A 51 -2.64 6.01 8.15
N LEU A 52 -2.17 6.72 9.18
CA LEU A 52 -2.95 7.75 9.86
C LEU A 52 -3.50 8.81 8.89
N VAL A 53 -2.66 9.31 7.96
CA VAL A 53 -3.09 10.32 6.98
C VAL A 53 -4.18 9.77 6.05
N GLU A 54 -4.08 8.51 5.62
CA GLU A 54 -5.10 7.85 4.81
C GLU A 54 -6.41 7.69 5.57
N ALA A 55 -6.33 7.29 6.84
CA ALA A 55 -7.51 7.10 7.70
C ALA A 55 -8.25 8.43 7.95
N LEU A 56 -7.52 9.49 8.29
CA LEU A 56 -8.07 10.85 8.47
C LEU A 56 -8.70 11.37 7.17
N TYR A 57 -8.01 11.20 6.03
CA TYR A 57 -8.53 11.62 4.74
C TYR A 57 -9.82 10.88 4.38
N LEU A 58 -9.83 9.55 4.52
CA LEU A 58 -10.99 8.73 4.23
C LEU A 58 -12.18 9.10 5.13
N ASN A 59 -11.94 9.28 6.43
CA ASN A 59 -12.96 9.70 7.39
C ASN A 59 -13.54 11.07 7.05
N SER A 60 -12.67 12.05 6.71
CA SER A 60 -13.07 13.40 6.33
C SER A 60 -13.98 13.39 5.09
N ARG A 61 -13.57 12.70 4.02
CA ARG A 61 -14.37 12.56 2.80
C ARG A 61 -15.67 11.80 3.04
N PHE A 62 -15.64 10.74 3.85
CA PHE A 62 -16.82 9.97 4.20
C PHE A 62 -17.87 10.83 4.92
N ASN A 63 -17.44 11.63 5.90
CA ASN A 63 -18.33 12.52 6.65
C ASN A 63 -18.87 13.69 5.79
N ALA A 64 -18.14 14.10 4.76
CA ALA A 64 -18.59 15.11 3.81
C ALA A 64 -19.60 14.57 2.79
N GLU A 65 -19.42 13.33 2.32
CA GLU A 65 -20.25 12.73 1.26
C GLU A 65 -21.50 12.01 1.80
N PHE A 66 -21.44 11.40 2.99
CA PHE A 66 -22.50 10.53 3.50
C PHE A 66 -23.23 11.15 4.69
N SER A 67 -24.57 11.10 4.63
CA SER A 67 -25.46 11.48 5.73
C SER A 67 -26.67 10.54 5.84
N GLY A 68 -27.39 10.63 6.97
CA GLY A 68 -28.64 9.90 7.19
C GLY A 68 -28.52 8.38 7.02
N LYS A 69 -29.49 7.78 6.32
CA LYS A 69 -29.57 6.32 6.13
C LYS A 69 -28.34 5.76 5.41
N ALA A 70 -27.85 6.43 4.37
CA ALA A 70 -26.71 5.96 3.59
C ALA A 70 -25.44 5.85 4.46
N LYS A 71 -25.20 6.85 5.32
CA LYS A 71 -24.11 6.81 6.32
C LYS A 71 -24.27 5.63 7.27
N ASN A 72 -25.46 5.45 7.84
CA ASN A 72 -25.74 4.38 8.79
C ASN A 72 -25.54 2.98 8.17
N ASP A 73 -25.90 2.79 6.90
CA ASP A 73 -25.72 1.51 6.20
C ASP A 73 -24.23 1.20 5.94
N VAL A 74 -23.38 2.21 5.71
CA VAL A 74 -21.92 2.04 5.66
C VAL A 74 -21.36 1.71 7.05
N LEU A 75 -21.77 2.43 8.09
CA LEU A 75 -21.28 2.23 9.46
C LEU A 75 -21.66 0.85 10.01
N LYS A 76 -22.83 0.31 9.68
CA LYS A 76 -23.20 -1.08 10.02
C LYS A 76 -22.25 -2.09 9.41
N ARG A 77 -21.93 -1.95 8.12
CA ARG A 77 -20.93 -2.80 7.44
C ARG A 77 -19.54 -2.64 8.05
N ALA A 78 -19.20 -1.43 8.52
CA ALA A 78 -17.94 -1.18 9.22
C ALA A 78 -17.87 -1.92 10.56
N ASP A 79 -18.93 -1.89 11.37
CA ASP A 79 -18.99 -2.65 12.64
C ASP A 79 -18.89 -4.16 12.40
N GLU A 80 -19.58 -4.70 11.39
CA GLU A 80 -19.48 -6.11 11.01
C GLU A 80 -18.06 -6.51 10.58
N ALA A 81 -17.44 -5.70 9.71
CA ALA A 81 -16.08 -5.93 9.25
C ALA A 81 -15.06 -5.85 10.41
N ASP A 82 -15.26 -4.91 11.33
CA ASP A 82 -14.38 -4.73 12.48
C ASP A 82 -14.47 -5.91 13.46
N ARG A 83 -15.68 -6.36 13.78
CA ARG A 83 -15.89 -7.56 14.62
C ARG A 83 -15.25 -8.80 14.01
N LEU A 84 -15.31 -8.94 12.69
CA LEU A 84 -14.64 -10.04 12.01
C LEU A 84 -13.12 -9.90 12.10
N ALA A 85 -12.57 -8.72 11.79
CA ALA A 85 -11.14 -8.45 11.91
C ALA A 85 -10.62 -8.68 13.34
N TYR A 86 -11.37 -8.25 14.36
CA TYR A 86 -11.04 -8.47 15.77
C TYR A 86 -10.95 -9.97 16.10
N ARG A 87 -11.96 -10.76 15.69
CA ARG A 87 -11.95 -12.22 15.92
C ARG A 87 -10.73 -12.89 15.28
N LEU A 88 -10.43 -12.53 14.03
CA LEU A 88 -9.28 -13.05 13.31
C LEU A 88 -7.95 -12.70 13.98
N LYS A 89 -7.79 -11.43 14.40
CA LYS A 89 -6.61 -10.99 15.15
C LYS A 89 -6.47 -11.74 16.48
N HIS A 90 -7.58 -11.90 17.20
CA HIS A 90 -7.60 -12.65 18.46
C HIS A 90 -7.21 -14.13 18.25
N GLU A 91 -7.74 -14.79 17.23
CA GLU A 91 -7.39 -16.16 16.86
C GLU A 91 -5.92 -16.29 16.46
N ALA A 92 -5.38 -15.34 15.69
CA ALA A 92 -3.96 -15.30 15.31
C ALA A 92 -3.04 -15.15 16.53
N VAL A 93 -3.40 -14.29 17.49
CA VAL A 93 -2.65 -14.12 18.74
C VAL A 93 -2.70 -15.40 19.58
N LYS A 94 -3.87 -16.03 19.69
CA LYS A 94 -4.02 -17.31 20.39
C LYS A 94 -3.15 -18.40 19.74
N ALA A 95 -3.23 -18.55 18.42
CA ALA A 95 -2.41 -19.48 17.66
C ALA A 95 -0.90 -19.28 17.87
N THR A 96 -0.46 -18.02 17.96
CA THR A 96 0.94 -17.68 18.26
C THR A 96 1.33 -18.13 19.67
N ARG A 97 0.46 -17.90 20.66
CA ARG A 97 0.67 -18.34 22.05
C ARG A 97 0.69 -19.86 22.18
N ASP A 98 -0.11 -20.55 21.36
CA ASP A 98 -0.17 -22.01 21.28
C ASP A 98 1.04 -22.61 20.51
N GLY A 99 2.02 -21.79 20.12
CA GLY A 99 3.28 -22.23 19.53
C GLY A 99 3.25 -22.47 18.03
N LYS A 100 2.18 -22.09 17.32
CA LYS A 100 2.15 -22.17 15.85
C LYS A 100 3.17 -21.22 15.23
N ASN A 101 3.74 -21.63 14.10
CA ASN A 101 4.73 -20.82 13.39
C ASN A 101 4.08 -19.55 12.81
N ALA A 102 4.75 -18.40 12.99
CA ALA A 102 4.27 -17.12 12.49
C ALA A 102 3.99 -17.10 10.98
N SER A 103 4.81 -17.79 10.17
CA SER A 103 4.62 -17.89 8.72
C SER A 103 3.34 -18.63 8.35
N GLU A 104 2.97 -19.67 9.12
CA GLU A 104 1.73 -20.43 8.89
C GLU A 104 0.51 -19.59 9.24
N ILE A 105 0.55 -18.90 10.39
CA ILE A 105 -0.51 -17.98 10.83
C ILE A 105 -0.71 -16.88 9.77
N LEU A 106 0.36 -16.28 9.28
CA LEU A 106 0.30 -15.26 8.23
C LEU A 106 -0.28 -15.81 6.92
N THR A 107 0.05 -17.05 6.55
CA THR A 107 -0.49 -17.69 5.35
C THR A 107 -1.98 -17.98 5.46
N GLU A 108 -2.45 -18.42 6.65
CA GLU A 108 -3.87 -18.61 6.93
C GLU A 108 -4.62 -17.29 6.89
N MET A 109 -4.09 -16.25 7.55
CA MET A 109 -4.66 -14.90 7.57
C MET A 109 -4.75 -14.30 6.15
N ALA A 110 -3.76 -14.55 5.29
CA ALA A 110 -3.76 -14.04 3.92
C ALA A 110 -4.87 -14.63 3.03
N LYS A 111 -5.45 -15.79 3.40
CA LYS A 111 -6.59 -16.39 2.69
C LYS A 111 -7.92 -15.78 3.14
N VAL A 112 -7.95 -15.11 4.29
CA VAL A 112 -9.18 -14.59 4.86
C VAL A 112 -9.66 -13.40 4.03
N ARG A 113 -10.95 -13.43 3.70
CA ARG A 113 -11.60 -12.39 2.91
C ARG A 113 -12.62 -11.66 3.77
N VAL A 114 -12.28 -10.44 4.19
CA VAL A 114 -13.16 -9.56 4.96
C VAL A 114 -13.76 -8.54 3.99
N ARG A 115 -15.09 -8.47 3.91
CA ARG A 115 -15.77 -7.47 3.06
C ARG A 115 -15.46 -6.07 3.56
N CYS A 116 -14.95 -5.22 2.68
CA CYS A 116 -14.72 -3.81 2.92
C CYS A 116 -16.07 -3.10 3.17
N PRO A 117 -16.16 -2.22 4.19
CA PRO A 117 -17.40 -1.48 4.48
C PRO A 117 -17.87 -0.57 3.35
N LEU A 118 -16.96 -0.16 2.46
CA LEU A 118 -17.24 0.70 1.31
C LEU A 118 -17.69 -0.09 0.08
N LEU A 119 -17.72 -1.43 0.11
CA LEU A 119 -18.25 -2.22 -1.00
C LEU A 119 -19.77 -2.23 -0.91
N ASP A 120 -20.47 -1.55 -1.80
CA ASP A 120 -21.94 -1.55 -1.89
C ASP A 120 -22.50 -2.89 -2.39
N ASP A 121 -23.83 -2.99 -2.42
CA ASP A 121 -24.52 -4.22 -2.82
C ASP A 121 -24.57 -4.38 -4.35
N ALA A 122 -24.24 -3.33 -5.12
CA ALA A 122 -24.02 -3.41 -6.55
C ALA A 122 -22.60 -3.90 -6.91
N GLY A 123 -21.76 -4.18 -5.91
CA GLY A 123 -20.39 -4.64 -6.10
C GLY A 123 -19.40 -3.52 -6.44
N ALA A 124 -19.79 -2.25 -6.26
CA ALA A 124 -18.94 -1.09 -6.48
C ALA A 124 -18.45 -0.49 -5.15
N CYS A 125 -17.31 0.19 -5.20
CA CYS A 125 -16.83 0.95 -4.05
C CYS A 125 -17.59 2.28 -3.97
N SER A 126 -18.26 2.53 -2.84
CA SER A 126 -19.03 3.76 -2.59
C SER A 126 -18.17 5.01 -2.49
N MET A 127 -16.84 4.87 -2.33
CA MET A 127 -15.86 5.96 -2.28
C MET A 127 -14.73 5.73 -3.29
N TYR A 128 -15.09 5.35 -4.52
CA TYR A 128 -14.12 4.97 -5.56
C TYR A 128 -13.07 6.07 -5.84
N GLU A 129 -13.48 7.35 -5.83
CA GLU A 129 -12.58 8.49 -6.06
C GLU A 129 -11.68 8.80 -4.86
N HIS A 130 -12.01 8.29 -3.67
CA HIS A 130 -11.27 8.51 -2.43
C HIS A 130 -10.58 7.24 -1.93
N ARG A 131 -10.39 6.26 -2.83
CA ARG A 131 -9.69 5.01 -2.53
C ARG A 131 -8.27 5.26 -1.98
N PRO A 132 -7.86 4.51 -0.95
CA PRO A 132 -6.49 4.48 -0.45
C PRO A 132 -5.47 4.06 -1.51
N VAL A 133 -4.18 4.30 -1.25
CA VAL A 133 -3.09 4.00 -2.20
C VAL A 133 -3.06 2.51 -2.54
N THR A 134 -3.20 1.64 -1.54
CA THR A 134 -3.22 0.18 -1.73
C THR A 134 -4.30 -0.26 -2.72
N CYS A 135 -5.50 0.33 -2.64
CA CYS A 135 -6.61 0.03 -3.55
C CYS A 135 -6.36 0.49 -5.00
N ARG A 136 -5.59 1.57 -5.18
CA ARG A 136 -5.30 2.15 -6.51
C ARG A 136 -4.28 1.31 -7.28
N ILE A 137 -3.31 0.73 -6.58
CA ILE A 137 -2.26 -0.08 -7.21
C ILE A 137 -2.52 -1.59 -7.17
N TYR A 138 -3.57 -2.05 -6.50
CA TYR A 138 -3.87 -3.48 -6.32
C TYR A 138 -3.95 -4.28 -7.64
N GLY A 139 -4.42 -3.64 -8.72
CA GLY A 139 -4.61 -4.28 -10.02
C GLY A 139 -3.35 -4.50 -10.85
N VAL A 140 -2.19 -4.02 -10.39
CA VAL A 140 -0.89 -4.14 -11.07
C VAL A 140 0.11 -4.90 -10.19
N PRO A 141 1.21 -5.44 -10.74
CA PRO A 141 2.22 -6.13 -9.94
C PRO A 141 2.85 -5.17 -8.94
N THR A 142 2.88 -5.56 -7.67
CA THR A 142 3.51 -4.80 -6.58
C THR A 142 4.67 -5.57 -5.99
N ALA A 143 5.71 -4.87 -5.52
CA ALA A 143 6.81 -5.43 -4.76
C ALA A 143 6.72 -4.96 -3.32
N ILE A 144 6.72 -5.91 -2.38
CA ILE A 144 6.71 -5.69 -0.93
C ILE A 144 7.85 -6.52 -0.34
N GLY A 145 8.80 -5.87 0.32
CA GLY A 145 9.95 -6.55 0.91
C GLY A 145 10.74 -7.40 -0.09
N GLY A 146 10.84 -6.93 -1.33
CA GLY A 146 11.54 -7.62 -2.43
C GLY A 146 10.79 -8.78 -3.07
N SER A 147 9.58 -9.10 -2.61
CA SER A 147 8.72 -10.14 -3.21
C SER A 147 7.63 -9.51 -4.07
N ALA A 148 7.39 -10.07 -5.26
CA ALA A 148 6.36 -9.61 -6.17
C ALA A 148 5.00 -10.27 -5.85
N HIS A 149 3.95 -9.47 -5.87
CA HIS A 149 2.57 -9.86 -5.61
C HIS A 149 1.66 -9.35 -6.73
N THR A 150 0.64 -10.13 -7.05
CA THR A 150 -0.33 -9.80 -8.11
C THR A 150 -1.74 -10.18 -7.66
N CYS A 151 -2.72 -9.36 -8.03
CA CYS A 151 -4.13 -9.67 -7.83
C CYS A 151 -4.53 -10.99 -8.51
N GLY A 152 -5.31 -11.83 -7.81
CA GLY A 152 -5.75 -13.14 -8.33
C GLY A 152 -6.70 -13.05 -9.54
N LYS A 153 -7.34 -11.90 -9.77
CA LYS A 153 -8.18 -11.64 -10.94
C LYS A 153 -7.41 -11.02 -12.12
N SER A 154 -6.17 -10.59 -11.91
CA SER A 154 -5.34 -10.03 -12.99
C SER A 154 -4.88 -11.13 -13.97
N GLY A 155 -4.43 -10.72 -15.15
CA GLY A 155 -3.84 -11.62 -16.14
C GLY A 155 -2.33 -11.80 -16.00
N PHE A 156 -1.71 -11.36 -14.89
CA PHE A 156 -0.26 -11.48 -14.70
C PHE A 156 0.12 -12.92 -14.34
N GLU A 157 1.11 -13.46 -15.05
CA GLU A 157 1.59 -14.83 -14.84
C GLU A 157 2.85 -14.88 -13.97
N LYS A 158 2.92 -15.88 -13.08
CA LYS A 158 4.10 -16.10 -12.23
C LYS A 158 5.33 -16.41 -13.08
N GLY A 159 6.46 -15.82 -12.70
CA GLY A 159 7.76 -16.06 -13.35
C GLY A 159 8.04 -15.24 -14.61
N LYS A 160 7.07 -14.44 -15.10
CA LYS A 160 7.30 -13.50 -16.21
C LYS A 160 7.73 -12.13 -15.69
N PRO A 161 8.60 -11.42 -16.44
CA PRO A 161 9.02 -10.07 -16.07
C PRO A 161 7.92 -9.06 -16.43
N TYR A 162 7.42 -8.34 -15.43
CA TYR A 162 6.48 -7.24 -15.61
C TYR A 162 6.95 -5.98 -14.87
N PRO A 163 6.55 -4.78 -15.35
CA PRO A 163 6.68 -3.56 -14.56
C PRO A 163 6.04 -3.76 -13.19
N THR A 164 6.79 -3.47 -12.12
CA THR A 164 6.37 -3.73 -10.75
C THR A 164 6.47 -2.46 -9.93
N VAL A 165 5.41 -2.17 -9.17
CA VAL A 165 5.31 -0.98 -8.31
C VAL A 165 5.93 -1.31 -6.95
N TYR A 166 6.93 -0.54 -6.53
CA TYR A 166 7.51 -0.68 -5.20
C TYR A 166 6.60 -0.04 -4.16
N LEU A 167 5.72 -0.83 -3.54
CA LEU A 167 4.74 -0.34 -2.58
C LEU A 167 5.42 0.20 -1.32
N ASP A 168 6.54 -0.40 -0.91
CA ASP A 168 7.34 0.06 0.25
C ASP A 168 7.67 1.57 0.16
N ARG A 169 8.00 2.07 -1.04
CA ARG A 169 8.34 3.49 -1.24
C ARG A 169 7.14 4.42 -1.10
N LEU A 170 5.94 3.96 -1.48
CA LEU A 170 4.72 4.73 -1.29
C LEU A 170 4.34 4.73 0.19
N GLN A 171 4.48 3.59 0.87
CA GLN A 171 4.27 3.48 2.31
C GLN A 171 5.22 4.38 3.09
N ASP A 172 6.50 4.43 2.74
CA ASP A 172 7.48 5.32 3.39
C ASP A 172 7.04 6.80 3.30
N LYS A 173 6.55 7.25 2.14
CA LYS A 173 6.00 8.61 1.97
C LYS A 173 4.77 8.85 2.84
N LEU A 174 3.87 7.88 2.93
CA LEU A 174 2.65 7.97 3.74
C LEU A 174 2.95 7.99 5.25
N TYR A 175 3.92 7.20 5.71
CA TYR A 175 4.41 7.25 7.09
C TYR A 175 5.05 8.59 7.41
N ALA A 176 5.95 9.09 6.54
CA ALA A 176 6.56 10.41 6.74
C ALA A 176 5.50 11.50 6.88
N LEU A 177 4.50 11.51 6.00
CA LEU A 177 3.39 12.46 6.07
C LEU A 177 2.53 12.29 7.34
N SER A 178 2.34 11.05 7.80
CA SER A 178 1.62 10.74 9.04
C SER A 178 2.38 11.21 10.29
N HIS A 179 3.72 11.09 10.29
CA HIS A 179 4.57 11.62 11.35
C HIS A 179 4.54 13.15 11.41
N GLU A 180 4.69 13.82 10.26
CA GLU A 180 4.58 15.28 10.19
C GLU A 180 3.21 15.77 10.68
N LEU A 181 2.13 15.06 10.34
CA LEU A 181 0.79 15.36 10.82
C LEU A 181 0.70 15.22 12.35
N ALA A 182 1.22 14.13 12.91
CA ALA A 182 1.23 13.88 14.36
C ALA A 182 2.04 14.96 15.12
N GLU A 183 3.13 15.44 14.54
CA GLU A 183 3.93 16.55 15.09
C GLU A 183 3.17 17.88 15.01
N ALA A 184 2.52 18.18 13.88
CA ALA A 184 1.79 19.43 13.67
C ALA A 184 0.60 19.59 14.62
N VAL A 185 -0.08 18.50 14.98
CA VAL A 185 -1.15 18.52 16.01
C VAL A 185 -0.60 18.55 17.44
N ASN A 186 0.73 18.60 17.62
CA ASN A 186 1.42 18.55 18.92
C ASN A 186 0.91 17.39 19.80
N SER A 187 0.84 16.19 19.22
CA SER A 187 0.36 15.02 19.93
C SER A 187 1.24 14.67 21.13
N ARG A 188 0.62 14.18 22.21
CA ARG A 188 1.29 13.51 23.32
C ARG A 188 1.72 12.08 23.00
N TYR A 189 1.12 11.47 21.97
CA TYR A 189 1.41 10.10 21.57
C TYR A 189 2.61 10.10 20.61
N LYS A 190 3.71 9.49 21.06
CA LYS A 190 4.97 9.45 20.29
C LYS A 190 4.86 8.64 19.01
N ASP A 191 4.04 7.59 19.02
CA ASP A 191 3.94 6.63 17.92
C ASP A 191 2.68 6.85 17.06
N LEU A 192 2.01 8.01 17.21
CA LEU A 192 0.77 8.30 16.47
C LEU A 192 0.95 8.23 14.94
N GLY A 193 2.09 8.71 14.44
CA GLY A 193 2.42 8.64 13.01
C GLY A 193 2.67 7.22 12.47
N GLU A 194 2.89 6.24 13.36
CA GLU A 194 3.08 4.83 13.00
C GLU A 194 1.78 4.02 13.03
N VAL A 195 0.67 4.63 13.48
CA VAL A 195 -0.59 3.93 13.65
C VAL A 195 -1.13 3.45 12.30
N LEU A 196 -1.47 2.17 12.27
CA LEU A 196 -2.17 1.51 11.18
C LEU A 196 -3.63 1.27 11.56
N VAL A 197 -4.54 1.71 10.70
CA VAL A 197 -5.97 1.74 10.96
C VAL A 197 -6.70 0.90 9.90
N PRO A 198 -7.45 -0.15 10.28
CA PRO A 198 -8.33 -0.84 9.35
C PRO A 198 -9.35 0.13 8.73
N ALA A 199 -9.76 -0.11 7.48
CA ALA A 199 -10.77 0.73 6.82
C ALA A 199 -12.10 0.81 7.61
N SER A 200 -12.47 -0.24 8.37
CA SER A 200 -13.62 -0.21 9.28
C SER A 200 -13.45 0.84 10.37
N MET A 201 -12.34 0.79 11.10
CA MET A 201 -12.04 1.74 12.17
C MET A 201 -11.86 3.17 11.66
N ALA A 202 -11.30 3.35 10.47
CA ALA A 202 -11.19 4.67 9.87
C ALA A 202 -12.56 5.34 9.70
N LEU A 203 -13.63 4.58 9.45
CA LEU A 203 -14.99 5.11 9.33
C LEU A 203 -15.71 5.26 10.67
N LEU A 204 -15.45 4.34 11.61
CA LEU A 204 -16.10 4.32 12.94
C LEU A 204 -15.50 5.33 13.93
N THR A 205 -14.27 5.77 13.70
CA THR A 205 -13.54 6.64 14.64
C THR A 205 -13.92 8.10 14.48
N GLU A 206 -14.11 8.78 15.61
CA GLU A 206 -14.13 10.24 15.68
C GLU A 206 -12.71 10.76 15.96
N TYR A 207 -12.10 11.40 14.96
CA TYR A 207 -10.73 11.92 15.06
C TYR A 207 -10.73 13.33 15.68
N ASN A 208 -11.00 13.41 16.98
CA ASN A 208 -11.00 14.64 17.75
C ASN A 208 -9.64 14.90 18.45
N GLU A 209 -9.54 16.02 19.15
CA GLU A 209 -8.33 16.42 19.91
C GLU A 209 -7.93 15.36 20.95
N GLU A 210 -8.91 14.69 21.57
CA GLU A 210 -8.67 13.62 22.55
C GLU A 210 -8.06 12.37 21.91
N TYR A 211 -8.63 11.89 20.80
CA TYR A 211 -8.13 10.75 20.04
C TYR A 211 -6.71 11.00 19.55
N LEU A 212 -6.45 12.22 19.04
CA LEU A 212 -5.13 12.62 18.55
C LEU A 212 -4.17 13.00 19.68
N GLY A 213 -4.66 13.15 20.90
CA GLY A 213 -3.85 13.47 22.07
C GLY A 213 -3.22 14.86 21.99
N VAL A 214 -3.94 15.83 21.44
CA VAL A 214 -3.49 17.23 21.31
C VAL A 214 -3.19 17.77 22.70
N LYS A 215 -1.99 18.33 22.90
CA LYS A 215 -1.63 18.94 24.18
C LYS A 215 -2.28 20.32 24.27
N ASP A 216 -3.42 20.39 24.93
CA ASP A 216 -3.89 21.65 25.50
C ASP A 216 -2.90 22.07 26.58
N GLY A 217 -2.50 23.34 26.64
CA GLY A 217 -1.51 23.86 27.60
C GLY A 217 -1.87 23.73 29.09
N LYS A 218 -2.83 22.87 29.47
CA LYS A 218 -3.06 22.40 30.83
C LYS A 218 -2.30 21.10 31.04
N ALA A 219 -1.30 21.17 31.91
CA ALA A 219 -0.67 19.98 32.46
C ALA A 219 -1.71 19.23 33.30
N ASP A 220 -2.36 18.23 32.73
CA ASP A 220 -3.19 17.30 33.48
C ASP A 220 -2.91 15.85 33.07
N ALA A 221 -3.01 15.01 34.09
CA ALA A 221 -2.55 13.63 34.18
C ALA A 221 -2.93 12.75 32.98
N ALA A 222 -2.04 11.80 32.68
CA ALA A 222 -2.20 10.80 31.62
C ALA A 222 -3.61 10.16 31.65
N PRO A 223 -4.46 10.41 30.64
CA PRO A 223 -5.67 9.64 30.42
C PRO A 223 -5.36 8.43 29.53
N ALA A 224 -6.25 7.44 29.64
CA ALA A 224 -6.17 6.11 29.07
C ALA A 224 -5.72 6.06 27.61
N ALA A 225 -4.99 5.00 27.29
CA ALA A 225 -4.53 4.65 25.96
C ALA A 225 -5.61 4.89 24.90
N ALA A 226 -5.22 5.54 23.79
CA ALA A 226 -5.97 5.52 22.55
C ALA A 226 -6.47 4.08 22.30
N PRO A 227 -7.73 3.87 21.83
CA PRO A 227 -8.26 2.53 21.64
C PRO A 227 -7.29 1.74 20.79
N ALA A 228 -6.65 0.76 21.42
CA ALA A 228 -5.64 -0.05 20.80
C ALA A 228 -6.30 -0.80 19.64
N ALA A 229 -5.96 -0.44 18.40
CA ALA A 229 -5.76 -1.47 17.41
C ALA A 229 -4.77 -2.45 18.07
N PRO A 230 -5.12 -3.75 18.23
CA PRO A 230 -4.34 -4.65 19.07
C PRO A 230 -2.90 -4.68 18.56
N ALA A 231 -2.02 -4.04 19.34
CA ALA A 231 -0.60 -4.03 19.10
C ALA A 231 -0.12 -5.49 19.21
N ALA A 232 0.42 -6.01 18.11
CA ALA A 232 1.37 -7.10 18.23
C ALA A 232 2.52 -6.58 19.10
N ASP A 233 2.76 -7.24 20.23
CA ASP A 233 3.85 -6.94 21.14
C ASP A 233 5.19 -7.04 20.39
N VAL A 234 5.74 -5.89 19.99
CA VAL A 234 7.11 -5.78 19.48
C VAL A 234 7.88 -4.87 20.43
N ARG A 235 8.26 -5.41 21.60
CA ARG A 235 9.29 -4.84 22.49
C ARG A 235 10.70 -4.81 21.88
N LYS A 236 10.82 -4.44 20.61
CA LYS A 236 12.09 -4.09 19.96
C LYS A 236 11.85 -2.88 19.07
N LYS A 237 12.73 -1.88 19.21
CA LYS A 237 12.89 -0.72 18.32
C LYS A 237 12.60 -1.18 16.88
N PRO A 238 11.71 -0.50 16.12
CA PRO A 238 11.38 -0.95 14.77
C PRO A 238 12.66 -0.96 13.94
N VAL A 239 13.06 -2.16 13.58
CA VAL A 239 14.15 -2.42 12.67
C VAL A 239 13.59 -2.09 11.28
N PRO A 240 14.20 -1.16 10.52
CA PRO A 240 13.72 -0.79 9.19
C PRO A 240 13.49 -2.04 8.34
N LEU A 241 12.46 -2.02 7.49
CA LEU A 241 12.03 -3.17 6.69
C LEU A 241 13.20 -3.81 5.92
N SER A 242 14.16 -3.00 5.49
CA SER A 242 15.43 -3.42 4.87
C SER A 242 16.29 -4.33 5.75
N GLU A 243 16.33 -4.11 7.05
CA GLU A 243 17.12 -4.89 8.00
C GLU A 243 16.38 -6.17 8.45
N ARG A 244 15.04 -6.16 8.48
CA ARG A 244 14.23 -7.37 8.75
C ARG A 244 14.38 -8.45 7.67
N LEU A 245 14.60 -8.03 6.41
CA LEU A 245 14.79 -8.94 5.28
C LEU A 245 16.23 -9.46 5.15
N ALA A 246 17.21 -8.79 5.77
CA ALA A 246 18.62 -9.19 5.73
C ALA A 246 18.94 -10.42 6.60
N ALA A 247 18.07 -10.78 7.55
CA ALA A 247 18.26 -11.91 8.46
C ALA A 247 18.03 -13.30 7.82
N GLY A 248 17.45 -13.35 6.62
CA GLY A 248 17.22 -14.58 5.86
C GLY A 248 18.26 -14.81 4.76
N LYS A 249 19.54 -15.04 5.11
CA LYS A 249 20.53 -15.53 4.12
C LYS A 249 20.24 -16.98 3.76
N ASN A 250 19.22 -17.22 2.94
CA ASN A 250 19.08 -18.48 2.24
C ASN A 250 20.02 -18.47 1.03
N LYS A 251 21.11 -19.23 1.09
CA LYS A 251 22.02 -19.45 -0.05
C LYS A 251 21.29 -20.28 -1.11
N GLY A 252 20.44 -19.63 -1.90
CA GLY A 252 19.80 -20.23 -3.06
C GLY A 252 20.86 -20.53 -4.13
N LYS A 253 21.02 -21.80 -4.48
CA LYS A 253 21.77 -22.23 -5.66
C LYS A 253 21.11 -21.58 -6.89
N GLY A 254 21.89 -20.81 -7.64
CA GLY A 254 21.40 -20.08 -8.82
C GLY A 254 20.84 -21.03 -9.89
N ALA A 255 19.85 -20.52 -10.62
CA ALA A 255 19.31 -21.16 -11.82
C ALA A 255 20.44 -21.39 -12.86
N PRO A 256 20.36 -22.46 -13.68
CA PRO A 256 21.45 -22.90 -14.58
C PRO A 256 21.83 -21.89 -15.68
N ALA A 257 21.09 -20.79 -15.83
CA ALA A 257 21.36 -19.76 -16.83
C ALA A 257 22.34 -18.64 -16.38
N CYS A 258 22.91 -18.72 -15.17
CA CYS A 258 23.78 -17.66 -14.63
C CYS A 258 25.10 -18.20 -14.03
N ALA A 259 25.74 -19.16 -14.70
CA ALA A 259 26.98 -19.80 -14.25
C ALA A 259 28.23 -18.87 -14.17
N GLY A 260 28.09 -17.54 -14.36
CA GLY A 260 29.20 -16.59 -14.43
C GLY A 260 29.20 -15.40 -13.46
N CYS A 261 28.09 -15.05 -12.78
CA CYS A 261 28.09 -13.88 -11.89
C CYS A 261 28.53 -14.28 -10.47
N LYS A 262 29.74 -13.89 -10.06
CA LYS A 262 30.19 -13.96 -8.66
C LYS A 262 29.46 -12.87 -7.84
N PRO A 263 28.94 -13.17 -6.65
CA PRO A 263 28.01 -12.30 -5.91
C PRO A 263 28.66 -11.13 -5.14
N GLU A 264 29.92 -10.81 -5.38
CA GLU A 264 30.64 -9.78 -4.62
C GLU A 264 31.28 -8.74 -5.54
N SER A 265 30.48 -7.79 -6.04
CA SER A 265 30.97 -6.45 -6.42
C SER A 265 29.83 -5.48 -6.77
N LYS A 266 29.63 -4.48 -5.87
CA LYS A 266 28.96 -3.16 -6.03
C LYS A 266 27.46 -3.11 -6.40
N PRO A 267 26.74 -2.03 -5.97
CA PRO A 267 25.33 -1.83 -6.28
C PRO A 267 25.18 -1.38 -7.74
N GLY A 268 24.92 -2.35 -8.61
CA GLY A 268 24.78 -2.16 -10.05
C GLY A 268 24.96 -3.53 -10.70
N GLY A 269 23.88 -4.08 -11.25
CA GLY A 269 23.86 -5.44 -11.80
C GLY A 269 24.90 -5.68 -12.90
N CYS A 270 25.10 -6.96 -13.23
CA CYS A 270 26.06 -7.42 -14.25
C CYS A 270 25.96 -6.57 -15.54
N SER A 271 27.12 -6.17 -16.09
CA SER A 271 27.33 -5.15 -17.14
C SER A 271 26.63 -5.36 -18.50
N GLY A 272 25.77 -6.38 -18.61
CA GLY A 272 24.97 -6.68 -19.81
C GLY A 272 23.47 -6.77 -19.57
N CYS A 273 22.98 -6.63 -18.34
CA CYS A 273 21.54 -6.63 -18.05
C CYS A 273 21.08 -5.20 -17.77
N SER A 274 20.44 -4.56 -18.75
CA SER A 274 19.69 -3.33 -18.51
C SER A 274 18.25 -3.70 -18.10
N PRO A 275 17.91 -3.74 -16.79
CA PRO A 275 16.51 -3.72 -16.42
C PRO A 275 15.96 -2.35 -16.84
N LYS A 276 14.88 -2.34 -17.62
CA LYS A 276 14.05 -1.13 -17.75
C LYS A 276 13.26 -0.95 -16.45
N SER A 277 13.96 -0.69 -15.35
CA SER A 277 13.36 -0.21 -14.11
C SER A 277 13.13 1.29 -14.27
N PHE A 278 11.86 1.71 -14.21
CA PHE A 278 11.54 3.13 -14.21
C PHE A 278 11.93 3.73 -12.85
N THR A 279 12.87 4.66 -12.89
CA THR A 279 13.24 5.51 -11.76
C THR A 279 12.36 6.76 -11.80
N ILE A 280 11.74 7.06 -10.67
CA ILE A 280 10.89 8.24 -10.45
C ILE A 280 11.75 9.50 -10.65
N GLY A 281 11.25 10.49 -11.42
CA GLY A 281 11.86 11.83 -11.54
C GLY A 281 12.55 12.20 -12.85
N LYS A 282 12.51 11.38 -13.91
CA LYS A 282 13.03 11.77 -15.24
C LYS A 282 11.93 11.73 -16.31
N ALA A 283 11.71 12.87 -16.97
CA ALA A 283 10.86 12.93 -18.17
C ALA A 283 11.42 11.99 -19.25
N PRO A 284 10.57 11.30 -20.03
CA PRO A 284 11.02 10.36 -21.05
C PRO A 284 11.77 11.12 -22.16
N THR A 285 13.04 10.78 -22.38
CA THR A 285 13.78 11.25 -23.55
C THR A 285 13.19 10.62 -24.80
N LYS A 286 12.74 11.45 -25.76
CA LYS A 286 12.28 11.03 -27.08
C LYS A 286 13.30 10.07 -27.71
N PRO A 287 12.87 8.94 -28.32
CA PRO A 287 13.80 8.07 -29.03
C PRO A 287 14.40 8.80 -30.23
N ALA A 288 15.73 8.79 -30.33
CA ALA A 288 16.47 9.27 -31.49
C ALA A 288 16.07 8.46 -32.73
N GLY A 289 15.72 9.16 -33.81
CA GLY A 289 15.41 8.56 -35.11
C GLY A 289 16.61 7.75 -35.63
N LYS A 290 16.33 6.55 -36.14
CA LYS A 290 17.32 5.73 -36.85
C LYS A 290 17.86 6.50 -38.06
N PRO A 291 19.18 6.44 -38.36
CA PRO A 291 19.71 6.97 -39.61
C PRO A 291 19.26 6.06 -40.77
N ALA A 292 18.77 6.69 -41.84
CA ALA A 292 18.43 6.00 -43.08
C ALA A 292 19.69 5.34 -43.67
N GLY A 293 19.65 4.03 -43.85
CA GLY A 293 20.73 3.24 -44.42
C GLY A 293 20.92 3.52 -45.92
N LYS A 294 22.19 3.61 -46.33
CA LYS A 294 22.66 3.68 -47.71
C LYS A 294 22.04 2.57 -48.57
N LEU A 295 21.38 2.96 -49.66
CA LEU A 295 21.09 2.09 -50.81
C LEU A 295 22.21 2.26 -51.85
N ALA A 296 23.06 1.24 -51.95
CA ALA A 296 23.80 0.89 -53.17
C ALA A 296 23.50 -0.60 -53.39
N GLY A 297 23.01 -1.11 -54.50
CA GLY A 297 22.90 -0.64 -55.88
C GLY A 297 23.14 -1.88 -56.73
N LYS A 298 22.26 -2.17 -57.72
CA LYS A 298 22.62 -3.00 -58.89
C LYS A 298 21.50 -3.03 -59.94
N LYS A 299 21.85 -2.44 -61.10
CA LYS A 299 21.62 -2.88 -62.49
C LYS A 299 20.25 -3.42 -62.91
N ALA A 300 19.65 -2.78 -63.92
CA ALA A 300 19.35 -3.41 -65.21
C ALA A 300 18.90 -2.41 -66.30
N LYS A 301 19.57 -2.52 -67.46
CA LYS A 301 19.12 -2.29 -68.84
C LYS A 301 18.74 -0.88 -69.33
N GLY A 302 19.37 -0.51 -70.45
CA GLY A 302 19.12 0.67 -71.27
C GLY A 302 20.40 1.16 -71.88
#